data_AF-A0A2M9CB41-F1
#
_entry.id   AF-A0A2M9CB41-F1
#
_cell.length_a   1.000
_cell.length_b   1.000
_cell.length_c   1.000
_cell.angle_alpha   90.00
_cell.angle_beta   90.00
_cell.angle_gamma   90.00
#
_symmetry.space_group_name_H-M   'P 1'
#
loop_
_entity.id
_entity.type
_entity.pdbx_description
1 polymer ?
#
loop_
_entity_poly.entity_id
_entity_poly.type
_entity_poly.pdbx_seq_one_letter_code
_entity_poly.pdbx_strand_id
1 'polypeptide(L)'
;MKTKITILALAISSSAFAQQTYFRNKIPENSLKESQKISKELATTYYNTQYYNQTSFDLNQDIRIPTIKDQMIVAKLDKIYRYTNKSESYTYKIVNDPSAELVLSKYDNIITGMYVSGSGEKIMYHQVNENTFTISQVAEKLLIDQDAKDDTIIDESAISSVIASKTNSNICSSSTATCSASTVDVMVVYTSAASTAWGGNSQSNSYIATAITNFNTALTNSGITNATINLVYSGVISYAESGNLSTDLSRLRATADGYMDDVHTLRTTYGADLVSLVTSTPTNTCGLGYVNTSSTNYVATAGFSTVLYNCAVSNYSLAHEMGHNMGLRHDWYVDTSTTPCSHHHGYTNAVAITNGTSATSAQKWRTIMAYNDECTNAGISCTRINRWANPAINYNTYPTGVAIGSTNPANEAFGFARFICVVAGFTASVGDVLSVEERGTTTKTKEFAIYPNPAKTTINITTDEKENYSFEIINAAGQGLQRTTSKEINISKYPTGEYFINIYSGNTLTGSKKFLKN
;
A
#
# COMPACT_ATOMS: atom_id res chain seq x y z
N MET A 1 -5.17 -14.94 -74.58
CA MET A 1 -5.09 -14.37 -73.22
C MET A 1 -6.05 -15.12 -72.30
N LYS A 2 -5.55 -15.98 -71.40
CA LYS A 2 -6.34 -16.60 -70.34
C LYS A 2 -5.68 -16.24 -69.02
N THR A 3 -6.33 -15.34 -68.28
CA THR A 3 -5.84 -14.75 -67.04
C THR A 3 -6.09 -15.73 -65.90
N LYS A 4 -5.01 -16.18 -65.23
CA LYS A 4 -5.10 -16.86 -63.93
C LYS A 4 -5.29 -15.80 -62.85
N ILE A 5 -6.35 -15.90 -62.07
CA ILE A 5 -6.48 -15.17 -60.80
C ILE A 5 -6.35 -16.20 -59.70
N THR A 6 -5.25 -16.13 -58.95
CA THR A 6 -5.01 -16.92 -57.75
C THR A 6 -5.49 -16.06 -56.58
N ILE A 7 -6.55 -16.50 -55.89
CA ILE A 7 -7.01 -15.85 -54.67
C ILE A 7 -6.25 -16.48 -53.50
N LEU A 8 -5.36 -15.70 -52.91
CA LEU A 8 -4.65 -16.04 -51.67
C LEU A 8 -5.57 -15.69 -50.49
N ALA A 9 -6.18 -16.70 -49.86
CA ALA A 9 -6.91 -16.50 -48.62
C ALA A 9 -5.91 -16.40 -47.46
N LEU A 10 -5.65 -15.18 -46.97
CA LEU A 10 -5.03 -14.99 -45.67
C LEU A 10 -6.04 -15.36 -44.57
N ALA A 11 -5.88 -16.54 -43.98
CA ALA A 11 -6.52 -16.87 -42.72
C ALA A 11 -5.77 -16.11 -41.60
N ILE A 12 -6.27 -14.94 -41.23
CA ILE A 12 -5.87 -14.27 -39.98
C ILE A 12 -6.50 -15.08 -38.85
N SER A 13 -5.73 -15.96 -38.22
CA SER A 13 -6.12 -16.61 -36.98
C SER A 13 -6.09 -15.58 -35.84
N SER A 14 -7.19 -14.86 -35.65
CA SER A 14 -7.42 -14.14 -34.40
C SER A 14 -7.68 -15.16 -33.31
N SER A 15 -6.64 -15.46 -32.52
CA SER A 15 -6.78 -16.16 -31.25
C SER A 15 -7.59 -15.27 -30.31
N ALA A 16 -8.92 -15.33 -30.40
CA ALA A 16 -9.80 -14.78 -29.39
C ALA A 16 -9.65 -15.64 -28.14
N PHE A 17 -8.69 -15.31 -27.27
CA PHE A 17 -8.71 -15.82 -25.90
C PHE A 17 -10.05 -15.37 -25.30
N ALA A 18 -10.94 -16.34 -25.08
CA ALA A 18 -12.23 -16.10 -24.45
C ALA A 18 -11.98 -15.63 -23.02
N GLN A 19 -12.09 -14.33 -22.78
CA GLN A 19 -11.92 -13.75 -21.45
C GLN A 19 -13.01 -14.30 -20.52
N GLN A 20 -12.60 -14.96 -19.44
CA GLN A 20 -13.53 -15.62 -18.53
C GLN A 20 -14.40 -14.58 -17.80
N THR A 21 -15.72 -14.82 -17.77
CA THR A 21 -16.69 -13.92 -17.12
C THR A 21 -17.19 -14.53 -15.83
N TYR A 22 -16.99 -13.83 -14.72
CA TYR A 22 -17.37 -14.26 -13.37
C TYR A 22 -18.67 -13.58 -12.91
N PHE A 23 -19.21 -14.03 -11.77
CA PHE A 23 -20.38 -13.44 -11.11
C PHE A 23 -21.65 -13.47 -11.97
N ARG A 24 -21.90 -14.59 -12.67
CA ARG A 24 -23.07 -14.75 -13.55
C ARG A 24 -24.37 -15.08 -12.82
N ASN A 25 -24.27 -15.66 -11.63
CA ASN A 25 -25.40 -16.24 -10.91
C ASN A 25 -25.71 -15.42 -9.65
N LYS A 26 -26.59 -14.42 -9.74
CA LYS A 26 -27.06 -13.67 -8.58
C LYS A 26 -27.88 -14.57 -7.65
N ILE A 27 -27.69 -14.42 -6.35
CA ILE A 27 -28.44 -15.11 -5.30
C ILE A 27 -29.32 -14.09 -4.57
N PRO A 28 -30.64 -14.35 -4.40
CA PRO A 28 -31.48 -13.55 -3.52
C PRO A 28 -31.00 -13.60 -2.07
N GLU A 29 -30.80 -12.46 -1.43
CA GLU A 29 -30.29 -12.38 -0.05
C GLU A 29 -31.16 -13.14 0.96
N ASN A 30 -32.49 -13.14 0.77
CA ASN A 30 -33.44 -13.86 1.60
C ASN A 30 -33.30 -15.39 1.55
N SER A 31 -32.56 -15.92 0.56
CA SER A 31 -32.27 -17.36 0.45
C SER A 31 -31.00 -17.78 1.18
N LEU A 32 -30.20 -16.83 1.67
CA LEU A 32 -28.92 -17.08 2.32
C LEU A 32 -29.07 -17.22 3.83
N LYS A 33 -28.30 -18.14 4.42
CA LYS A 33 -28.08 -18.21 5.87
C LYS A 33 -27.19 -17.05 6.32
N GLU A 34 -27.22 -16.69 7.59
CA GLU A 34 -26.37 -15.61 8.13
C GLU A 34 -24.86 -15.88 7.92
N SER A 35 -24.41 -17.14 8.00
CA SER A 35 -23.02 -17.53 7.70
C SER A 35 -22.63 -17.40 6.22
N GLN A 36 -23.58 -17.07 5.35
CA GLN A 36 -23.37 -16.83 3.92
C GLN A 36 -23.55 -15.35 3.57
N LYS A 37 -23.74 -14.49 4.57
CA LYS A 37 -23.84 -13.04 4.42
C LYS A 37 -22.58 -12.39 4.97
N ILE A 38 -22.30 -11.17 4.51
CA ILE A 38 -21.34 -10.31 5.19
C ILE A 38 -21.86 -9.97 6.60
N SER A 39 -20.95 -9.64 7.51
CA SER A 39 -21.34 -9.22 8.87
C SER A 39 -22.27 -8.01 8.81
N LYS A 40 -23.13 -7.87 9.82
CA LYS A 40 -24.06 -6.73 9.89
C LYS A 40 -23.29 -5.42 9.97
N GLU A 41 -22.21 -5.43 10.73
CA GLU A 41 -21.29 -4.32 10.92
C GLU A 41 -20.70 -3.89 9.58
N LEU A 42 -20.14 -4.83 8.80
CA LEU A 42 -19.58 -4.51 7.49
C LEU A 42 -20.67 -4.04 6.50
N ALA A 43 -21.87 -4.62 6.57
CA ALA A 43 -22.99 -4.22 5.71
C ALA A 43 -23.41 -2.75 5.91
N THR A 44 -23.25 -2.18 7.12
CA THR A 44 -23.58 -0.76 7.37
C THR A 44 -22.72 0.22 6.58
N THR A 45 -21.57 -0.22 6.07
CA THR A 45 -20.61 0.60 5.33
C THR A 45 -20.95 0.69 3.84
N TYR A 46 -21.96 -0.07 3.41
CA TYR A 46 -22.41 -0.18 2.03
C TYR A 46 -23.87 0.24 1.94
N TYR A 47 -24.24 0.98 0.89
CA TYR A 47 -25.65 1.30 0.65
C TYR A 47 -26.34 0.27 -0.26
N ASN A 48 -25.58 -0.60 -0.92
CA ASN A 48 -26.11 -1.65 -1.79
C ASN A 48 -25.14 -2.83 -1.82
N THR A 49 -25.65 -4.05 -1.60
CA THR A 49 -24.89 -5.29 -1.64
C THR A 49 -25.65 -6.35 -2.43
N GLN A 50 -24.99 -6.97 -3.40
CA GLN A 50 -25.53 -8.10 -4.17
C GLN A 50 -24.70 -9.36 -3.93
N TYR A 51 -25.38 -10.50 -3.83
CA TYR A 51 -24.77 -11.80 -3.59
C TYR A 51 -24.71 -12.64 -4.86
N TYR A 52 -23.65 -13.42 -5.01
CA TYR A 52 -23.38 -14.25 -6.19
C TYR A 52 -22.91 -15.64 -5.79
N ASN A 53 -23.39 -16.65 -6.51
CA ASN A 53 -22.84 -18.01 -6.45
C ASN A 53 -21.58 -18.05 -7.30
N GLN A 54 -20.45 -17.88 -6.64
CA GLN A 54 -19.14 -17.77 -7.26
C GLN A 54 -18.11 -18.40 -6.31
N THR A 55 -17.35 -19.37 -6.82
CA THR A 55 -16.19 -19.89 -6.10
C THR A 55 -15.01 -18.95 -6.25
N SER A 56 -13.99 -19.13 -5.43
CA SER A 56 -12.66 -18.58 -5.74
C SER A 56 -12.23 -18.95 -7.16
N PHE A 57 -11.48 -18.06 -7.80
CA PHE A 57 -11.07 -18.19 -9.20
C PHE A 57 -9.63 -17.73 -9.40
N ASP A 58 -9.07 -18.06 -10.56
CA ASP A 58 -7.71 -17.66 -10.92
C ASP A 58 -7.68 -16.16 -11.28
N LEU A 59 -6.87 -15.41 -10.54
CA LEU A 59 -6.64 -13.98 -10.73
C LEU A 59 -5.50 -13.71 -11.72
N ASN A 60 -4.67 -14.71 -12.05
CA ASN A 60 -3.52 -14.57 -12.95
C ASN A 60 -3.92 -14.61 -14.45
N GLN A 61 -4.93 -13.84 -14.82
CA GLN A 61 -5.47 -13.77 -16.18
C GLN A 61 -6.30 -12.51 -16.41
N ASP A 62 -6.68 -12.25 -17.66
CA ASP A 62 -7.67 -11.21 -17.97
C ASP A 62 -9.06 -11.65 -17.53
N ILE A 63 -9.81 -10.76 -16.88
CA ILE A 63 -11.11 -11.10 -16.28
C ILE A 63 -12.21 -10.15 -16.73
N ARG A 64 -13.44 -10.66 -16.77
CA ARG A 64 -14.66 -9.86 -16.94
C ARG A 64 -15.55 -10.03 -15.72
N ILE A 65 -15.84 -8.92 -15.06
CA ILE A 65 -16.64 -8.90 -13.82
C ILE A 65 -17.70 -7.81 -13.94
N PRO A 66 -18.94 -8.03 -13.46
CA PRO A 66 -19.96 -7.00 -13.47
C PRO A 66 -19.75 -6.02 -12.31
N THR A 67 -20.15 -4.76 -12.51
CA THR A 67 -20.50 -3.87 -11.41
C THR A 67 -21.88 -4.24 -10.87
N ILE A 68 -22.27 -3.63 -9.74
CA ILE A 68 -23.62 -3.81 -9.20
C ILE A 68 -24.74 -3.31 -10.14
N LYS A 69 -24.38 -2.40 -11.07
CA LYS A 69 -25.26 -1.82 -12.10
C LYS A 69 -25.29 -2.68 -13.38
N ASP A 70 -24.78 -3.90 -13.31
CA ASP A 70 -24.65 -4.84 -14.43
C ASP A 70 -23.80 -4.32 -15.61
N GLN A 71 -23.00 -3.28 -15.39
CA GLN A 71 -21.99 -2.83 -16.35
C GLN A 71 -20.79 -3.76 -16.26
N MET A 72 -20.36 -4.31 -17.39
CA MET A 72 -19.21 -5.21 -17.43
C MET A 72 -17.90 -4.44 -17.37
N ILE A 73 -17.04 -4.78 -16.41
CA ILE A 73 -15.64 -4.38 -16.35
C ILE A 73 -14.84 -5.37 -17.20
N VAL A 74 -14.02 -4.84 -18.11
CA VAL A 74 -13.08 -5.61 -18.92
C VAL A 74 -11.67 -5.32 -18.42
N ALA A 75 -11.16 -6.19 -17.57
CA ALA A 75 -9.92 -6.00 -16.84
C ALA A 75 -8.78 -6.82 -17.46
N LYS A 76 -7.68 -6.15 -17.78
CA LYS A 76 -6.43 -6.79 -18.22
C LYS A 76 -5.43 -6.80 -17.08
N LEU A 77 -4.88 -7.98 -16.76
CA LEU A 77 -3.90 -8.12 -15.69
C LEU A 77 -2.67 -7.24 -15.99
N ASP A 78 -2.25 -6.44 -15.02
CA ASP A 78 -1.13 -5.50 -15.12
C ASP A 78 0.05 -5.96 -14.26
N LYS A 79 -0.13 -6.07 -12.95
CA LYS A 79 0.94 -6.50 -12.01
C LYS A 79 0.45 -7.54 -11.02
N ILE A 80 1.38 -8.38 -10.57
CA ILE A 80 1.19 -9.35 -9.50
C ILE A 80 2.18 -9.00 -8.38
N TYR A 81 1.67 -8.89 -7.16
CA TYR A 81 2.46 -8.71 -5.95
C TYR A 81 2.37 -10.00 -5.14
N ARG A 82 3.51 -10.58 -4.76
CA ARG A 82 3.56 -11.74 -3.87
C ARG A 82 4.27 -11.32 -2.59
N TYR A 83 3.49 -11.17 -1.53
CA TYR A 83 3.96 -10.67 -0.25
C TYR A 83 4.54 -11.81 0.59
N THR A 84 5.45 -11.44 1.49
CA THR A 84 6.12 -12.37 2.42
C THR A 84 5.12 -13.08 3.34
N ASN A 85 4.01 -12.41 3.69
CA ASN A 85 2.92 -13.01 4.46
C ASN A 85 2.13 -14.09 3.69
N LYS A 86 2.52 -14.43 2.44
CA LYS A 86 1.88 -15.39 1.52
C LYS A 86 0.60 -14.92 0.84
N SER A 87 0.22 -13.66 1.01
CA SER A 87 -0.85 -13.07 0.20
C SER A 87 -0.35 -12.73 -1.21
N GLU A 88 -1.27 -12.79 -2.16
CA GLU A 88 -1.05 -12.35 -3.53
C GLU A 88 -2.02 -11.22 -3.87
N SER A 89 -1.57 -10.20 -4.60
CA SER A 89 -2.45 -9.15 -5.13
C SER A 89 -2.22 -8.94 -6.61
N TYR A 90 -3.29 -8.58 -7.30
CA TYR A 90 -3.35 -8.46 -8.75
C TYR A 90 -3.95 -7.10 -9.09
N THR A 91 -3.21 -6.27 -9.81
CA THR A 91 -3.70 -5.01 -10.34
C THR A 91 -4.13 -5.20 -11.79
N TYR A 92 -5.16 -4.49 -12.20
CA TYR A 92 -5.67 -4.58 -13.57
C TYR A 92 -5.83 -3.21 -14.21
N LYS A 93 -5.54 -3.14 -15.51
CA LYS A 93 -5.92 -2.03 -16.39
C LYS A 93 -7.32 -2.28 -16.94
N ILE A 94 -8.22 -1.32 -16.77
CA ILE A 94 -9.61 -1.45 -17.20
C ILE A 94 -9.78 -0.89 -18.62
N VAL A 95 -10.07 -1.77 -19.57
CA VAL A 95 -10.10 -1.45 -21.01
C VAL A 95 -11.20 -0.44 -21.34
N ASN A 96 -12.36 -0.58 -20.68
CA ASN A 96 -13.54 0.23 -20.95
C ASN A 96 -13.74 1.40 -19.96
N ASP A 97 -12.82 1.59 -19.01
CA ASP A 97 -12.69 2.76 -18.16
C ASP A 97 -11.19 2.95 -17.82
N PRO A 98 -10.38 3.54 -18.72
CA PRO A 98 -8.93 3.63 -18.53
C PRO A 98 -8.48 4.42 -17.30
N SER A 99 -9.38 5.18 -16.69
CA SER A 99 -9.17 5.92 -15.44
C SER A 99 -9.53 5.12 -14.18
N ALA A 100 -10.14 3.95 -14.33
CA ALA A 100 -10.49 3.08 -13.22
C ALA A 100 -9.30 2.25 -12.72
N GLU A 101 -9.40 1.87 -11.46
CA GLU A 101 -8.46 1.02 -10.77
C GLU A 101 -9.16 -0.25 -10.29
N LEU A 102 -8.49 -1.39 -10.39
CA LEU A 102 -8.96 -2.66 -9.82
C LEU A 102 -7.79 -3.37 -9.17
N VAL A 103 -7.94 -3.65 -7.88
CA VAL A 103 -7.04 -4.48 -7.09
C VAL A 103 -7.85 -5.64 -6.52
N LEU A 104 -7.44 -6.86 -6.83
CA LEU A 104 -7.96 -8.08 -6.20
C LEU A 104 -6.81 -8.78 -5.49
N SER A 105 -7.05 -9.23 -4.28
CA SER A 105 -6.08 -9.95 -3.46
C SER A 105 -6.60 -11.31 -3.07
N LYS A 106 -5.68 -12.21 -2.73
CA LYS A 106 -5.96 -13.59 -2.37
C LYS A 106 -5.11 -14.00 -1.16
N TYR A 107 -5.74 -14.65 -0.20
CA TYR A 107 -5.08 -15.33 0.93
C TYR A 107 -5.89 -16.56 1.32
N ASP A 108 -5.25 -17.72 1.50
CA ASP A 108 -5.91 -19.00 1.80
C ASP A 108 -7.13 -19.28 0.90
N ASN A 109 -6.97 -19.03 -0.40
CA ASN A 109 -8.01 -19.18 -1.42
C ASN A 109 -9.24 -18.25 -1.29
N ILE A 110 -9.26 -17.34 -0.33
CA ILE A 110 -10.27 -16.27 -0.21
C ILE A 110 -9.84 -15.06 -1.01
N ILE A 111 -10.76 -14.50 -1.80
CA ILE A 111 -10.53 -13.30 -2.62
C ILE A 111 -11.31 -12.12 -2.05
N THR A 112 -10.61 -10.99 -1.89
CA THR A 112 -11.22 -9.69 -1.65
C THR A 112 -10.63 -8.66 -2.59
N GLY A 113 -11.26 -7.51 -2.74
CA GLY A 113 -10.66 -6.45 -3.52
C GLY A 113 -11.54 -5.22 -3.66
N MET A 114 -11.03 -4.25 -4.39
CA MET A 114 -11.69 -2.99 -4.63
C MET A 114 -11.54 -2.56 -6.09
N TYR A 115 -12.66 -2.12 -6.67
CA TYR A 115 -12.72 -1.38 -7.91
C TYR A 115 -13.05 0.08 -7.62
N VAL A 116 -12.41 1.00 -8.33
CA VAL A 116 -12.71 2.42 -8.31
C VAL A 116 -12.91 2.88 -9.74
N SER A 117 -14.08 3.41 -10.07
CA SER A 117 -14.34 3.95 -11.42
C SER A 117 -13.58 5.25 -11.67
N GLY A 118 -13.46 5.65 -12.94
CA GLY A 118 -12.94 6.97 -13.29
C GLY A 118 -13.74 8.15 -12.72
N SER A 119 -15.00 7.91 -12.34
CA SER A 119 -15.86 8.89 -11.68
C SER A 119 -15.78 8.85 -10.14
N GLY A 120 -14.94 7.99 -9.57
CA GLY A 120 -14.75 7.85 -8.13
C GLY A 120 -15.69 6.85 -7.41
N GLU A 121 -16.53 6.12 -8.13
CA GLU A 121 -17.41 5.11 -7.52
C GLU A 121 -16.57 3.92 -7.03
N LYS A 122 -16.67 3.60 -5.74
CA LYS A 122 -15.94 2.50 -5.10
C LYS A 122 -16.84 1.28 -4.93
N ILE A 123 -16.36 0.12 -5.37
CA ILE A 123 -17.04 -1.17 -5.28
C ILE A 123 -16.10 -2.17 -4.61
N MET A 124 -16.61 -2.87 -3.59
CA MET A 124 -15.90 -3.93 -2.89
C MET A 124 -16.32 -5.30 -3.44
N TYR A 125 -15.33 -6.15 -3.70
CA TYR A 125 -15.51 -7.58 -3.95
C TYR A 125 -15.12 -8.33 -2.69
N HIS A 126 -15.99 -9.18 -2.19
CA HIS A 126 -15.76 -9.89 -0.94
C HIS A 126 -16.24 -11.33 -1.03
N GLN A 127 -15.31 -12.29 -0.94
CA GLN A 127 -15.66 -13.69 -0.81
C GLN A 127 -16.05 -14.01 0.64
N VAL A 128 -17.33 -14.27 0.86
CA VAL A 128 -17.88 -14.57 2.19
C VAL A 128 -17.48 -15.99 2.62
N ASN A 129 -17.58 -16.95 1.70
CA ASN A 129 -17.22 -18.35 1.92
C ASN A 129 -16.82 -19.01 0.59
N GLU A 130 -16.64 -20.34 0.60
CA GLU A 130 -16.18 -21.09 -0.58
C GLU A 130 -16.95 -20.81 -1.87
N ASN A 131 -18.27 -20.58 -1.80
CA ASN A 131 -19.17 -20.49 -2.96
C ASN A 131 -19.92 -19.15 -3.07
N THR A 132 -19.70 -18.21 -2.15
CA THR A 132 -20.50 -16.97 -2.07
C THR A 132 -19.60 -15.75 -2.12
N PHE A 133 -19.89 -14.85 -3.06
CA PHE A 133 -19.29 -13.52 -3.11
C PHE A 133 -20.34 -12.43 -2.93
N THR A 134 -19.91 -11.30 -2.41
CA THR A 134 -20.63 -10.04 -2.55
C THR A 134 -19.92 -9.07 -3.47
N ILE A 135 -20.74 -8.24 -4.12
CA ILE A 135 -20.35 -7.02 -4.78
C ILE A 135 -21.11 -5.90 -4.08
N SER A 136 -20.39 -4.97 -3.45
CA SER A 136 -20.97 -3.95 -2.58
C SER A 136 -20.53 -2.55 -2.98
N GLN A 137 -21.47 -1.60 -3.07
CA GLN A 137 -21.15 -0.18 -3.28
C GLN A 137 -20.85 0.52 -1.95
N VAL A 138 -19.70 1.18 -1.89
CA VAL A 138 -19.25 1.91 -0.70
C VAL A 138 -20.09 3.16 -0.48
N ALA A 139 -20.59 3.33 0.75
CA ALA A 139 -21.24 4.56 1.18
C ALA A 139 -20.18 5.61 1.55
N GLU A 140 -19.61 6.29 0.56
CA GLU A 140 -18.49 7.24 0.77
C GLU A 140 -18.83 8.35 1.78
N LYS A 141 -20.09 8.78 1.87
CA LYS A 141 -20.52 9.73 2.89
C LYS A 141 -20.24 9.25 4.32
N LEU A 142 -20.44 7.96 4.62
CA LEU A 142 -20.17 7.41 5.95
C LEU A 142 -18.68 7.42 6.28
N LEU A 143 -17.82 7.25 5.28
CA LEU A 143 -16.36 7.33 5.45
C LEU A 143 -15.90 8.77 5.67
N ILE A 144 -16.49 9.73 4.95
CA ILE A 144 -16.23 11.16 5.14
C ILE A 144 -16.63 11.61 6.54
N ASP A 145 -17.79 11.15 7.03
CA ASP A 145 -18.27 11.48 8.38
C ASP A 145 -17.38 10.86 9.50
N GLN A 146 -16.41 10.00 9.13
CA GLN A 146 -15.42 9.38 10.03
C GLN A 146 -13.99 9.93 9.89
N ASP A 147 -13.76 10.90 8.99
CA ASP A 147 -12.49 11.65 8.91
C ASP A 147 -12.42 12.60 10.12
N ALA A 148 -11.43 12.43 11.01
CA ALA A 148 -11.29 13.20 12.26
C ALA A 148 -10.06 14.11 12.24
N LYS A 149 -10.23 15.41 12.51
CA LYS A 149 -9.13 16.40 12.38
C LYS A 149 -7.94 16.12 13.29
N ASP A 150 -8.20 15.53 14.45
CA ASP A 150 -7.21 15.17 15.46
C ASP A 150 -6.87 13.66 15.39
N ASP A 151 -6.49 13.18 14.19
CA ASP A 151 -6.08 11.79 13.94
C ASP A 151 -4.55 11.58 14.00
N THR A 152 -3.81 12.55 14.56
CA THR A 152 -2.37 12.41 14.81
C THR A 152 -2.00 12.61 16.27
N ILE A 153 -1.02 11.84 16.73
CA ILE A 153 -0.36 12.04 18.02
C ILE A 153 1.12 12.38 17.79
N ILE A 154 1.57 13.48 18.41
CA ILE A 154 3.00 13.79 18.47
C ILE A 154 3.62 12.95 19.58
N ASP A 155 4.68 12.21 19.25
CA ASP A 155 5.44 11.47 20.25
C ASP A 155 6.33 12.40 21.09
N GLU A 156 5.80 12.93 22.19
CA GLU A 156 6.58 13.80 23.10
C GLU A 156 7.79 13.08 23.72
N SER A 157 7.75 11.76 23.87
CA SER A 157 8.88 10.97 24.38
C SER A 157 10.04 10.90 23.37
N ALA A 158 9.72 10.97 22.07
CA ALA A 158 10.73 11.08 21.02
C ALA A 158 11.49 12.41 21.08
N ILE A 159 10.82 13.50 21.48
CA ILE A 159 11.43 14.85 21.65
C ILE A 159 12.47 14.85 22.79
N SER A 160 12.31 14.00 23.80
CA SER A 160 13.29 13.86 24.90
C SER A 160 14.41 12.86 24.58
N SER A 161 14.19 11.91 23.66
CA SER A 161 15.19 10.93 23.20
C SER A 161 16.18 11.45 22.15
N VAL A 162 16.07 12.74 21.78
CA VAL A 162 16.88 13.46 20.77
C VAL A 162 18.40 13.38 21.01
N ILE A 163 18.83 12.98 22.22
CA ILE A 163 20.24 12.84 22.58
C ILE A 163 20.84 11.48 22.14
N ALA A 164 20.03 10.49 21.73
CA ALA A 164 20.49 9.13 21.44
C ALA A 164 20.12 8.54 20.06
N SER A 165 19.34 9.24 19.22
CA SER A 165 18.86 8.73 17.92
C SER A 165 19.78 9.10 16.75
N LYS A 166 19.79 8.23 15.73
CA LYS A 166 20.55 8.40 14.48
C LYS A 166 19.97 9.58 13.69
N THR A 167 20.70 10.68 13.62
CA THR A 167 20.30 11.85 12.83
C THR A 167 20.29 11.52 11.34
N ASN A 168 19.19 11.82 10.65
CA ASN A 168 19.10 11.76 9.19
C ASN A 168 19.39 13.14 8.56
N SER A 169 19.76 13.13 7.28
CA SER A 169 19.82 14.36 6.48
C SER A 169 18.47 15.08 6.47
N ASN A 170 18.47 16.41 6.43
CA ASN A 170 17.24 17.21 6.44
C ASN A 170 16.34 16.85 5.25
N ILE A 171 15.25 16.12 5.48
CA ILE A 171 14.38 15.63 4.41
C ILE A 171 13.55 16.73 3.71
N CYS A 172 13.48 17.94 4.30
CA CYS A 172 12.84 19.10 3.68
C CYS A 172 13.75 19.85 2.71
N SER A 173 15.07 19.60 2.76
CA SER A 173 16.01 20.34 1.92
C SER A 173 16.06 19.77 0.50
N SER A 174 15.98 20.65 -0.49
CA SER A 174 16.23 20.28 -1.90
C SER A 174 17.66 19.81 -2.15
N SER A 175 18.62 20.24 -1.32
CA SER A 175 20.02 19.78 -1.37
C SER A 175 20.22 18.35 -0.84
N THR A 176 19.27 17.82 -0.08
CA THR A 176 19.31 16.42 0.36
C THR A 176 19.05 15.53 -0.84
N ALA A 177 19.98 14.62 -1.11
CA ALA A 177 19.86 13.65 -2.18
C ALA A 177 18.61 12.79 -1.98
N THR A 178 17.98 12.40 -3.09
CA THR A 178 16.89 11.42 -3.05
C THR A 178 17.43 10.07 -2.63
N CYS A 179 16.65 9.34 -1.82
CA CYS A 179 16.93 7.96 -1.48
C CYS A 179 17.02 7.10 -2.74
N SER A 180 17.94 6.12 -2.74
CA SER A 180 17.85 4.98 -3.65
C SER A 180 16.51 4.27 -3.50
N ALA A 181 16.11 3.47 -4.49
CA ALA A 181 14.93 2.64 -4.40
C ALA A 181 14.97 1.81 -3.09
N SER A 182 13.98 2.03 -2.22
CA SER A 182 13.92 1.47 -0.88
C SER A 182 12.57 0.79 -0.66
N THR A 183 12.60 -0.32 0.08
CA THR A 183 11.40 -1.02 0.52
C THR A 183 11.16 -0.69 1.98
N VAL A 184 9.94 -0.25 2.32
CA VAL A 184 9.47 -0.13 3.70
C VAL A 184 8.70 -1.40 4.02
N ASP A 185 9.21 -2.14 4.99
CA ASP A 185 8.60 -3.38 5.45
C ASP A 185 7.49 -3.03 6.45
N VAL A 186 6.27 -3.53 6.23
CA VAL A 186 5.10 -3.19 7.06
C VAL A 186 4.43 -4.43 7.62
N MET A 187 3.98 -4.29 8.87
CA MET A 187 3.23 -5.29 9.58
C MET A 187 1.85 -4.76 9.94
N VAL A 188 0.82 -5.60 9.77
CA VAL A 188 -0.54 -5.26 10.17
C VAL A 188 -1.14 -6.35 11.05
N VAL A 189 -1.34 -6.04 12.32
CA VAL A 189 -2.05 -6.92 13.25
C VAL A 189 -3.52 -6.53 13.32
N TYR A 190 -4.41 -7.46 13.67
CA TYR A 190 -5.84 -7.17 13.82
C TYR A 190 -6.45 -7.91 15.00
N THR A 191 -7.46 -7.31 15.61
CA THR A 191 -8.15 -7.93 16.76
C THR A 191 -9.08 -9.06 16.31
N SER A 192 -9.50 -9.91 17.24
CA SER A 192 -10.51 -10.94 16.94
C SER A 192 -11.87 -10.34 16.53
N ALA A 193 -12.21 -9.16 17.05
CA ALA A 193 -13.43 -8.45 16.69
C ALA A 193 -13.37 -7.94 15.23
N ALA A 194 -12.26 -7.30 14.84
CA ALA A 194 -12.02 -6.89 13.46
C ALA A 194 -12.04 -8.09 12.50
N SER A 195 -11.38 -9.20 12.87
CA SER A 195 -11.40 -10.43 12.06
C SER A 195 -12.82 -10.96 11.87
N THR A 196 -13.62 -10.99 12.93
CA THR A 196 -15.03 -11.42 12.87
C THR A 196 -15.87 -10.48 12.00
N ALA A 197 -15.67 -9.17 12.11
CA ALA A 197 -16.36 -8.17 11.28
C ALA A 197 -16.01 -8.34 9.78
N TRP A 198 -14.77 -8.71 9.46
CA TRP A 198 -14.37 -9.07 8.09
C TRP A 198 -14.75 -10.49 7.66
N GLY A 199 -15.32 -11.33 8.54
CA GLY A 199 -15.71 -12.69 8.19
C GLY A 199 -14.63 -13.75 8.37
N GLY A 200 -13.48 -13.41 8.96
CA GLY A 200 -12.42 -14.35 9.36
C GLY A 200 -11.01 -13.90 8.99
N ASN A 201 -10.03 -14.70 9.42
CA ASN A 201 -8.60 -14.39 9.24
C ASN A 201 -8.20 -14.33 7.76
N SER A 202 -8.73 -15.22 6.93
CA SER A 202 -8.38 -15.26 5.50
C SER A 202 -8.89 -14.02 4.77
N GLN A 203 -10.12 -13.59 5.06
CA GLN A 203 -10.69 -12.32 4.56
C GLN A 203 -9.88 -11.13 5.06
N SER A 204 -9.51 -11.13 6.35
CA SER A 204 -8.71 -10.06 6.97
C SER A 204 -7.36 -9.89 6.27
N ASN A 205 -6.61 -10.98 6.12
CA ASN A 205 -5.31 -10.97 5.45
C ASN A 205 -5.42 -10.57 3.96
N SER A 206 -6.47 -11.03 3.27
CA SER A 206 -6.74 -10.63 1.88
C SER A 206 -7.05 -9.14 1.77
N TYR A 207 -7.85 -8.57 2.67
CA TYR A 207 -8.15 -7.13 2.67
C TYR A 207 -6.93 -6.27 3.00
N ILE A 208 -6.11 -6.70 3.96
CA ILE A 208 -4.87 -6.02 4.29
C ILE A 208 -3.93 -6.01 3.08
N ALA A 209 -3.81 -7.13 2.37
CA ALA A 209 -3.06 -7.19 1.12
C ALA A 209 -3.63 -6.23 0.06
N THR A 210 -4.95 -6.12 -0.07
CA THR A 210 -5.59 -5.13 -0.95
C THR A 210 -5.22 -3.70 -0.55
N ALA A 211 -5.27 -3.35 0.74
CA ALA A 211 -4.91 -2.02 1.23
C ALA A 211 -3.43 -1.67 0.94
N ILE A 212 -2.50 -2.59 1.20
CA ILE A 212 -1.07 -2.38 0.91
C ILE A 212 -0.78 -2.32 -0.59
N THR A 213 -1.49 -3.09 -1.41
CA THR A 213 -1.39 -2.96 -2.87
C THR A 213 -1.96 -1.64 -3.37
N ASN A 214 -3.07 -1.15 -2.80
CA ASN A 214 -3.57 0.18 -3.10
C ASN A 214 -2.55 1.27 -2.78
N PHE A 215 -1.82 1.14 -1.66
CA PHE A 215 -0.72 2.04 -1.32
C PHE A 215 0.38 2.02 -2.40
N ASN A 216 0.86 0.84 -2.80
CA ASN A 216 1.85 0.73 -3.89
C ASN A 216 1.34 1.32 -5.21
N THR A 217 0.06 1.12 -5.52
CA THR A 217 -0.61 1.75 -6.68
C THR A 217 -0.63 3.27 -6.54
N ALA A 218 -0.91 3.81 -5.35
CA ALA A 218 -0.87 5.26 -5.09
C ALA A 218 0.51 5.86 -5.30
N LEU A 219 1.57 5.19 -4.84
CA LEU A 219 2.96 5.62 -5.07
C LEU A 219 3.24 5.71 -6.57
N THR A 220 2.89 4.65 -7.32
CA THR A 220 3.07 4.60 -8.78
C THR A 220 2.27 5.71 -9.48
N ASN A 221 0.99 5.87 -9.11
CA ASN A 221 0.10 6.87 -9.67
C ASN A 221 0.61 8.30 -9.42
N SER A 222 1.29 8.54 -8.30
CA SER A 222 1.87 9.83 -7.93
C SER A 222 3.30 10.05 -8.44
N GLY A 223 3.82 9.16 -9.28
CA GLY A 223 5.15 9.28 -9.87
C GLY A 223 6.30 9.03 -8.88
N ILE A 224 6.02 8.35 -7.76
CA ILE A 224 7.01 7.98 -6.76
C ILE A 224 7.57 6.61 -7.14
N THR A 225 8.83 6.59 -7.57
CA THR A 225 9.46 5.37 -8.14
C THR A 225 10.53 4.75 -7.25
N ASN A 226 10.95 5.45 -6.18
CA ASN A 226 11.99 4.99 -5.28
C ASN A 226 11.45 4.40 -3.96
N ALA A 227 10.14 4.15 -3.88
CA ALA A 227 9.47 3.60 -2.71
C ALA A 227 8.68 2.35 -3.07
N THR A 228 8.70 1.37 -2.19
CA THR A 228 7.89 0.15 -2.28
C THR A 228 7.45 -0.25 -0.87
N ILE A 229 6.20 -0.67 -0.72
CA ILE A 229 5.65 -1.10 0.57
C ILE A 229 5.48 -2.61 0.55
N ASN A 230 6.18 -3.31 1.43
CA ASN A 230 6.16 -4.77 1.50
C ASN A 230 5.43 -5.24 2.75
N LEU A 231 4.32 -5.96 2.57
CA LEU A 231 3.59 -6.58 3.68
C LEU A 231 4.34 -7.82 4.18
N VAL A 232 5.15 -7.64 5.22
CA VAL A 232 5.98 -8.72 5.79
C VAL A 232 5.19 -9.64 6.70
N TYR A 233 4.16 -9.12 7.37
CA TYR A 233 3.28 -9.90 8.23
C TYR A 233 1.88 -9.30 8.31
N SER A 234 0.88 -10.18 8.33
CA SER A 234 -0.43 -9.83 8.86
C SER A 234 -1.05 -11.00 9.63
N GLY A 235 -1.74 -10.72 10.72
CA GLY A 235 -2.32 -11.76 11.56
C GLY A 235 -3.10 -11.25 12.75
N VAL A 236 -3.90 -12.15 13.33
CA VAL A 236 -4.67 -11.85 14.54
C VAL A 236 -3.74 -11.65 15.73
N ILE A 237 -4.03 -10.66 16.58
CA ILE A 237 -3.37 -10.46 17.87
C ILE A 237 -4.38 -10.70 19.00
N SER A 238 -3.93 -11.34 20.09
CA SER A 238 -4.76 -11.56 21.28
C SER A 238 -4.89 -10.26 22.07
N TYR A 239 -5.83 -9.41 21.64
CA TYR A 239 -6.10 -8.12 22.26
C TYR A 239 -7.60 -7.83 22.24
N ALA A 240 -8.11 -7.43 23.41
CA ALA A 240 -9.46 -6.88 23.54
C ALA A 240 -9.38 -5.36 23.42
N GLU A 241 -10.10 -4.82 22.44
CA GLU A 241 -10.18 -3.38 22.16
C GLU A 241 -10.63 -2.61 23.40
N SER A 242 -10.01 -1.46 23.67
CA SER A 242 -10.36 -0.65 24.82
C SER A 242 -11.66 0.14 24.63
N GLY A 243 -12.19 0.18 23.40
CA GLY A 243 -13.24 1.11 22.99
C GLY A 243 -12.73 2.50 22.61
N ASN A 244 -11.41 2.72 22.54
CA ASN A 244 -10.81 4.01 22.23
C ASN A 244 -9.49 3.85 21.44
N LEU A 245 -9.44 4.36 20.21
CA LEU A 245 -8.28 4.21 19.33
C LEU A 245 -6.99 4.80 19.89
N SER A 246 -7.04 5.93 20.62
CA SER A 246 -5.85 6.53 21.23
C SER A 246 -5.24 5.64 22.30
N THR A 247 -6.08 5.01 23.11
CA THR A 247 -5.64 4.02 24.11
C THR A 247 -5.07 2.77 23.43
N ASP A 248 -5.76 2.24 22.41
CA ASP A 248 -5.32 1.07 21.65
C ASP A 248 -3.98 1.33 20.93
N LEU A 249 -3.78 2.53 20.37
CA LEU A 249 -2.55 2.96 19.73
C LEU A 249 -1.38 3.08 20.72
N SER A 250 -1.63 3.69 21.88
CA SER A 250 -0.61 3.80 22.92
C SER A 250 -0.14 2.42 23.40
N ARG A 251 -1.07 1.48 23.57
CA ARG A 251 -0.79 0.08 23.94
C ARG A 251 -0.02 -0.66 22.84
N LEU A 252 -0.39 -0.46 21.58
CA LEU A 252 0.34 -1.05 20.44
C LEU A 252 1.81 -0.61 20.41
N ARG A 253 2.08 0.66 20.71
CA ARG A 253 3.43 1.22 20.70
C ARG A 253 4.25 0.84 21.93
N ALA A 254 3.64 0.77 23.12
CA ALA A 254 4.34 0.45 24.36
C ALA A 254 4.92 -0.98 24.31
N THR A 255 6.11 -1.17 24.90
CA THR A 255 6.87 -2.44 24.78
C THR A 255 6.74 -3.38 25.96
N ALA A 256 6.14 -2.92 27.06
CA ALA A 256 6.06 -3.65 28.32
C ALA A 256 4.94 -3.12 29.22
N ASP A 257 3.77 -2.80 28.65
CA ASP A 257 2.61 -2.32 29.42
C ASP A 257 1.59 -3.42 29.74
N GLY A 258 1.88 -4.65 29.32
CA GLY A 258 1.02 -5.82 29.50
C GLY A 258 -0.03 -5.98 28.40
N TYR A 259 -0.02 -5.14 27.37
CA TYR A 259 -0.91 -5.22 26.22
C TYR A 259 -0.12 -5.36 24.93
N MET A 260 -0.42 -6.42 24.15
CA MET A 260 0.19 -6.61 22.83
C MET A 260 1.73 -6.60 22.81
N ASP A 261 2.42 -6.87 23.93
CA ASP A 261 3.89 -6.87 24.01
C ASP A 261 4.52 -7.81 22.95
N ASP A 262 3.83 -8.91 22.61
CA ASP A 262 4.21 -9.84 21.54
C ASP A 262 4.36 -9.19 20.15
N VAL A 263 3.68 -8.06 19.90
CA VAL A 263 3.79 -7.29 18.65
C VAL A 263 5.22 -6.83 18.41
N HIS A 264 5.99 -6.50 19.45
CA HIS A 264 7.39 -6.08 19.28
C HIS A 264 8.32 -7.26 18.95
N THR A 265 7.99 -8.46 19.45
CA THR A 265 8.63 -9.70 19.03
C THR A 265 8.36 -9.98 17.56
N LEU A 266 7.10 -9.84 17.11
CA LEU A 266 6.73 -9.98 15.70
C LEU A 266 7.42 -8.91 14.83
N ARG A 267 7.40 -7.64 15.25
CA ARG A 267 8.05 -6.52 14.54
C ARG A 267 9.54 -6.80 14.32
N THR A 268 10.22 -7.31 15.34
CA THR A 268 11.65 -7.68 15.25
C THR A 268 11.85 -8.92 14.36
N THR A 269 10.97 -9.92 14.48
CA THR A 269 11.05 -11.17 13.71
C THR A 269 10.88 -10.96 12.22
N TYR A 270 9.94 -10.09 11.83
CA TYR A 270 9.61 -9.82 10.43
C TYR A 270 10.25 -8.54 9.89
N GLY A 271 11.04 -7.82 10.71
CA GLY A 271 11.72 -6.60 10.31
C GLY A 271 10.77 -5.49 9.85
N ALA A 272 9.66 -5.27 10.56
CA ALA A 272 8.64 -4.30 10.14
C ALA A 272 8.97 -2.86 10.61
N ASP A 273 9.22 -1.98 9.66
CA ASP A 273 9.47 -0.57 9.86
C ASP A 273 8.23 0.16 10.37
N LEU A 274 7.06 -0.14 9.81
CA LEU A 274 5.76 0.40 10.24
C LEU A 274 4.85 -0.72 10.73
N VAL A 275 4.08 -0.42 11.78
CA VAL A 275 3.12 -1.34 12.39
C VAL A 275 1.76 -0.69 12.51
N SER A 276 0.72 -1.37 12.04
CA SER A 276 -0.66 -0.91 12.22
C SER A 276 -1.52 -1.97 12.92
N LEU A 277 -2.42 -1.53 13.80
CA LEU A 277 -3.47 -2.36 14.38
C LEU A 277 -4.82 -2.05 13.74
N VAL A 278 -5.48 -3.07 13.20
CA VAL A 278 -6.85 -2.95 12.74
C VAL A 278 -7.83 -3.39 13.82
N THR A 279 -8.80 -2.52 14.13
CA THR A 279 -9.82 -2.73 15.16
C THR A 279 -11.24 -2.64 14.60
N SER A 280 -12.20 -3.11 15.39
CA SER A 280 -13.64 -2.89 15.23
C SER A 280 -14.17 -1.93 16.31
N THR A 281 -13.29 -1.07 16.84
CA THR A 281 -13.61 -0.13 17.92
C THR A 281 -14.81 0.73 17.51
N PRO A 282 -15.87 0.85 18.33
CA PRO A 282 -17.07 1.60 17.96
C PRO A 282 -16.84 3.12 18.09
N THR A 283 -16.15 3.70 17.11
CA THR A 283 -15.83 5.14 17.04
C THR A 283 -16.13 5.72 15.65
N ASN A 284 -16.18 7.04 15.55
CA ASN A 284 -16.34 7.80 14.31
C ASN A 284 -15.00 8.32 13.78
N THR A 285 -13.91 7.60 14.03
CA THR A 285 -12.57 7.99 13.60
C THR A 285 -11.97 6.84 12.82
N CYS A 286 -11.70 7.03 11.53
CA CYS A 286 -11.23 5.95 10.66
C CYS A 286 -9.84 5.42 11.02
N GLY A 287 -8.99 6.24 11.63
CA GLY A 287 -7.65 5.86 12.02
C GLY A 287 -7.00 6.91 12.91
N LEU A 288 -5.84 6.56 13.46
CA LEU A 288 -5.03 7.42 14.31
C LEU A 288 -3.57 6.95 14.19
N GLY A 289 -2.66 7.88 13.94
CA GLY A 289 -1.24 7.58 13.75
C GLY A 289 -0.32 8.47 14.59
N TYR A 290 0.83 7.93 14.98
CA TYR A 290 1.92 8.82 15.41
C TYR A 290 2.53 9.53 14.21
N VAL A 291 2.91 10.80 14.36
CA VAL A 291 3.53 11.58 13.28
C VAL A 291 5.00 11.87 13.56
N ASN A 292 5.86 11.60 12.57
CA ASN A 292 7.26 12.03 12.62
C ASN A 292 7.35 13.54 12.37
N THR A 293 7.85 14.31 13.35
CA THR A 293 7.84 15.78 13.33
C THR A 293 9.20 16.43 13.14
N SER A 294 10.31 15.70 13.23
CA SER A 294 11.64 16.27 13.01
C SER A 294 12.13 16.02 11.58
N SER A 295 12.59 17.06 10.89
CA SER A 295 13.15 16.92 9.54
C SER A 295 14.52 16.23 9.50
N THR A 296 15.21 16.13 10.63
CA THR A 296 16.56 15.55 10.76
C THR A 296 16.64 14.40 11.77
N ASN A 297 15.51 14.03 12.38
CA ASN A 297 15.50 13.01 13.43
C ASN A 297 14.20 12.21 13.43
N TYR A 298 13.99 11.43 12.37
CA TYR A 298 12.88 10.48 12.33
C TYR A 298 13.12 9.35 13.34
N VAL A 299 12.05 8.91 14.00
CA VAL A 299 12.10 7.88 15.05
C VAL A 299 11.16 6.72 14.75
N ALA A 300 11.62 5.51 15.07
CA ALA A 300 10.86 4.28 14.89
C ALA A 300 9.66 4.15 15.86
N THR A 301 9.63 4.93 16.94
CA THR A 301 8.52 4.99 17.90
C THR A 301 7.30 5.72 17.34
N ALA A 302 7.48 6.54 16.30
CA ALA A 302 6.39 7.13 15.53
C ALA A 302 5.91 6.22 14.38
N GLY A 303 6.45 5.00 14.24
CA GLY A 303 6.09 4.02 13.22
C GLY A 303 4.86 3.18 13.54
N PHE A 304 3.88 3.71 14.28
CA PHE A 304 2.71 2.98 14.76
C PHE A 304 1.40 3.70 14.46
N SER A 305 0.37 2.95 14.07
CA SER A 305 -0.98 3.44 13.80
C SER A 305 -2.07 2.45 14.21
N THR A 306 -3.30 2.95 14.31
CA THR A 306 -4.53 2.14 14.45
C THR A 306 -5.53 2.54 13.39
N VAL A 307 -6.30 1.59 12.84
CA VAL A 307 -7.27 1.82 11.76
C VAL A 307 -8.54 1.02 12.00
N LEU A 308 -9.70 1.55 11.64
CA LEU A 308 -10.94 0.78 11.63
C LEU A 308 -11.02 -0.14 10.41
N TYR A 309 -11.48 -1.38 10.64
CA TYR A 309 -11.60 -2.42 9.62
C TYR A 309 -12.40 -1.98 8.37
N ASN A 310 -13.43 -1.16 8.55
CA ASN A 310 -14.27 -0.64 7.47
C ASN A 310 -13.66 0.53 6.69
N CYS A 311 -12.64 1.20 7.24
CA CYS A 311 -11.94 2.30 6.59
C CYS A 311 -10.64 1.87 5.91
N ALA A 312 -10.05 0.76 6.35
CA ALA A 312 -8.71 0.32 5.95
C ALA A 312 -8.49 0.29 4.44
N VAL A 313 -9.47 -0.20 3.67
CA VAL A 313 -9.37 -0.36 2.21
C VAL A 313 -10.09 0.76 1.45
N SER A 314 -11.40 0.94 1.69
CA SER A 314 -12.27 1.82 0.90
C SER A 314 -12.06 3.32 1.16
N ASN A 315 -11.51 3.67 2.32
CA ASN A 315 -11.14 5.04 2.67
C ASN A 315 -9.63 5.32 2.51
N TYR A 316 -8.84 4.31 2.12
CA TYR A 316 -7.37 4.35 2.12
C TYR A 316 -6.75 4.67 3.49
N SER A 317 -7.47 4.45 4.59
CA SER A 317 -7.01 4.88 5.92
C SER A 317 -5.71 4.19 6.35
N LEU A 318 -5.48 2.93 5.95
CA LEU A 318 -4.20 2.29 6.25
C LEU A 318 -3.00 3.02 5.62
N ALA A 319 -3.16 3.46 4.36
CA ALA A 319 -2.13 4.26 3.70
C ALA A 319 -2.01 5.65 4.35
N HIS A 320 -3.15 6.28 4.68
CA HIS A 320 -3.21 7.58 5.36
C HIS A 320 -2.42 7.59 6.67
N GLU A 321 -2.70 6.65 7.58
CA GLU A 321 -2.02 6.61 8.88
C GLU A 321 -0.53 6.28 8.74
N MET A 322 -0.16 5.40 7.81
CA MET A 322 1.25 5.16 7.49
C MET A 322 1.93 6.41 6.90
N GLY A 323 1.19 7.24 6.17
CA GLY A 323 1.62 8.56 5.72
C GLY A 323 2.01 9.46 6.91
N HIS A 324 1.17 9.52 7.94
CA HIS A 324 1.51 10.21 9.19
C HIS A 324 2.75 9.63 9.86
N ASN A 325 2.87 8.30 9.95
CA ASN A 325 4.08 7.67 10.49
C ASN A 325 5.36 8.09 9.76
N MET A 326 5.27 8.45 8.48
CA MET A 326 6.38 8.96 7.66
C MET A 326 6.49 10.49 7.64
N GLY A 327 5.70 11.21 8.43
CA GLY A 327 5.76 12.66 8.57
C GLY A 327 4.99 13.44 7.50
N LEU A 328 3.99 12.81 6.87
CA LEU A 328 3.00 13.51 6.06
C LEU A 328 1.89 14.10 6.95
N ARG A 329 1.23 15.13 6.46
CA ARG A 329 0.20 15.93 7.13
C ARG A 329 -1.04 16.01 6.26
N HIS A 330 -2.16 16.37 6.89
CA HIS A 330 -3.38 16.69 6.16
C HIS A 330 -3.19 17.84 5.18
N ASP A 331 -4.19 18.11 4.35
CA ASP A 331 -4.19 19.30 3.53
C ASP A 331 -4.20 20.60 4.36
N TRP A 332 -3.78 21.69 3.73
CA TRP A 332 -3.62 23.00 4.36
C TRP A 332 -4.90 23.59 4.96
N TYR A 333 -6.09 23.10 4.57
CA TYR A 333 -7.34 23.56 5.16
C TYR A 333 -7.55 22.97 6.57
N VAL A 334 -7.05 21.75 6.80
CA VAL A 334 -7.21 21.02 8.07
C VAL A 334 -5.98 21.17 8.97
N ASP A 335 -4.77 21.07 8.42
CA ASP A 335 -3.52 21.21 9.18
C ASP A 335 -2.64 22.32 8.57
N THR A 336 -2.31 23.34 9.37
CA THR A 336 -1.43 24.46 8.98
C THR A 336 0.00 24.31 9.50
N SER A 337 0.29 23.21 10.20
CA SER A 337 1.61 22.89 10.72
C SER A 337 2.61 22.69 9.59
N THR A 338 3.74 23.38 9.67
CA THR A 338 4.84 23.24 8.71
C THR A 338 5.85 22.16 9.08
N THR A 339 5.51 21.31 10.04
CA THR A 339 6.42 20.35 10.68
C THR A 339 6.08 18.92 10.24
N PRO A 340 7.01 18.08 9.74
CA PRO A 340 8.44 18.35 9.62
C PRO A 340 8.77 19.30 8.46
N CYS A 341 7.96 19.31 7.39
CA CYS A 341 8.15 20.17 6.23
C CYS A 341 6.84 20.84 5.81
N SER A 342 6.91 22.11 5.42
CA SER A 342 5.75 22.89 4.96
C SER A 342 5.10 22.38 3.67
N HIS A 343 5.69 21.41 2.97
CA HIS A 343 5.12 20.87 1.72
C HIS A 343 4.66 19.41 1.86
N HIS A 344 4.70 18.84 3.07
CA HIS A 344 4.23 17.48 3.36
C HIS A 344 2.70 17.42 3.57
N HIS A 345 1.94 18.21 2.81
CA HIS A 345 0.50 18.28 2.95
C HIS A 345 -0.19 17.54 1.82
N GLY A 346 -1.35 16.96 2.16
CA GLY A 346 -2.35 16.58 1.19
C GLY A 346 -2.85 17.79 0.37
N TYR A 347 -3.66 17.48 -0.62
CA TYR A 347 -4.21 18.44 -1.57
C TYR A 347 -5.66 18.10 -1.96
N THR A 348 -6.50 19.12 -1.94
CA THR A 348 -7.85 19.14 -2.51
C THR A 348 -7.83 19.94 -3.80
N ASN A 349 -8.52 19.46 -4.85
CA ASN A 349 -8.48 20.13 -6.15
C ASN A 349 -9.07 21.55 -6.09
N ALA A 350 -8.20 22.56 -6.21
CA ALA A 350 -8.59 23.97 -6.12
C ALA A 350 -9.65 24.40 -7.14
N VAL A 351 -9.73 23.72 -8.30
CA VAL A 351 -10.77 24.00 -9.31
C VAL A 351 -12.15 23.59 -8.80
N ALA A 352 -12.25 22.52 -8.01
CA ALA A 352 -13.51 22.13 -7.38
C ALA A 352 -13.97 23.21 -6.39
N ILE A 353 -13.03 23.74 -5.60
CA ILE A 353 -13.31 24.79 -4.61
C ILE A 353 -13.74 26.08 -5.29
N THR A 354 -13.02 26.51 -6.33
CA THR A 354 -13.33 27.72 -7.09
C THR A 354 -14.71 27.65 -7.76
N ASN A 355 -15.08 26.48 -8.29
CA ASN A 355 -16.36 26.30 -8.97
C ASN A 355 -17.52 25.96 -8.02
N GLY A 356 -17.22 25.55 -6.78
CA GLY A 356 -18.22 25.13 -5.80
C GLY A 356 -19.21 24.13 -6.38
N THR A 357 -20.51 24.36 -6.18
CA THR A 357 -21.59 23.50 -6.68
C THR A 357 -21.57 23.28 -8.19
N SER A 358 -20.97 24.20 -8.96
CA SER A 358 -20.82 24.11 -10.42
C SER A 358 -19.67 23.19 -10.85
N ALA A 359 -18.86 22.69 -9.92
CA ALA A 359 -17.78 21.76 -10.23
C ALA A 359 -18.33 20.43 -10.78
N THR A 360 -17.66 19.88 -11.79
CA THR A 360 -17.98 18.57 -12.35
C THR A 360 -17.48 17.45 -11.44
N SER A 361 -18.02 16.23 -11.56
CA SER A 361 -17.53 15.09 -10.76
C SER A 361 -16.05 14.80 -11.00
N ALA A 362 -15.53 15.05 -12.21
CA ALA A 362 -14.12 14.88 -12.53
C ALA A 362 -13.20 15.91 -11.82
N GLN A 363 -13.76 17.04 -11.35
CA GLN A 363 -13.06 18.05 -10.57
C GLN A 363 -13.11 17.75 -9.06
N LYS A 364 -14.20 17.14 -8.57
CA LYS A 364 -14.49 16.93 -7.15
C LYS A 364 -13.68 15.78 -6.53
N TRP A 365 -12.39 16.02 -6.27
CA TRP A 365 -11.51 15.03 -5.67
C TRP A 365 -10.46 15.65 -4.73
N ARG A 366 -9.90 14.79 -3.88
CA ARG A 366 -8.84 15.10 -2.91
C ARG A 366 -7.88 13.92 -2.78
N THR A 367 -6.60 14.18 -2.49
CA THR A 367 -5.55 13.16 -2.31
C THR A 367 -5.68 12.42 -0.97
N ILE A 368 -4.88 11.37 -0.75
CA ILE A 368 -4.99 10.46 0.40
C ILE A 368 -4.95 11.20 1.74
N MET A 369 -4.02 12.14 1.92
CA MET A 369 -3.92 12.90 3.18
C MET A 369 -4.92 14.03 3.32
N ALA A 370 -5.57 14.45 2.23
CA ALA A 370 -6.53 15.55 2.30
C ALA A 370 -7.88 15.08 2.85
N TYR A 371 -8.58 15.97 3.56
CA TYR A 371 -9.89 15.78 4.16
C TYR A 371 -10.99 16.49 3.36
N ASN A 372 -12.25 16.14 3.60
CA ASN A 372 -13.38 16.70 2.81
C ASN A 372 -13.84 18.08 3.29
N ASP A 373 -13.21 18.64 4.34
CA ASP A 373 -13.60 19.90 4.97
C ASP A 373 -13.66 21.08 4.01
N GLU A 374 -12.62 21.29 3.21
CA GLU A 374 -12.57 22.41 2.25
C GLU A 374 -13.72 22.30 1.23
N CYS A 375 -13.97 21.08 0.73
CA CYS A 375 -15.08 20.81 -0.19
C CYS A 375 -16.43 21.04 0.48
N THR A 376 -16.59 20.61 1.74
CA THR A 376 -17.83 20.81 2.52
C THR A 376 -18.12 22.29 2.68
N ASN A 377 -17.10 23.10 2.99
CA ASN A 377 -17.22 24.56 3.08
C ASN A 377 -17.58 25.20 1.72
N ALA A 378 -17.11 24.63 0.61
CA ALA A 378 -17.49 25.03 -0.75
C ALA A 378 -18.87 24.48 -1.21
N GLY A 379 -19.63 23.82 -0.33
CA GLY A 379 -20.96 23.29 -0.62
C GLY A 379 -20.94 22.03 -1.50
N ILE A 380 -19.82 21.31 -1.54
CA ILE A 380 -19.60 20.11 -2.36
C ILE A 380 -19.01 18.96 -1.54
N SER A 381 -18.91 17.79 -2.16
CA SER A 381 -18.17 16.66 -1.62
C SER A 381 -17.13 16.23 -2.65
N CYS A 382 -15.94 15.86 -2.17
CA CYS A 382 -14.80 15.46 -2.98
C CYS A 382 -14.36 14.04 -2.63
N THR A 383 -14.37 13.18 -3.64
CA THR A 383 -13.93 11.78 -3.51
C THR A 383 -12.45 11.72 -3.18
N ARG A 384 -12.07 10.90 -2.19
CA ARG A 384 -10.65 10.63 -1.89
C ARG A 384 -10.10 9.68 -2.96
N ILE A 385 -9.13 10.15 -3.74
CA ILE A 385 -8.49 9.39 -4.82
C ILE A 385 -7.20 8.71 -4.33
N ASN A 386 -6.82 7.61 -4.99
CA ASN A 386 -5.66 6.80 -4.63
C ASN A 386 -4.34 7.44 -5.11
N ARG A 387 -4.05 8.64 -4.60
CA ARG A 387 -2.88 9.46 -4.97
C ARG A 387 -2.37 10.27 -3.79
N TRP A 388 -1.05 10.39 -3.72
CA TRP A 388 -0.28 11.38 -2.96
C TRP A 388 -0.10 12.66 -3.78
N ALA A 389 0.02 13.80 -3.11
CA ALA A 389 0.15 15.09 -3.74
C ALA A 389 1.48 15.21 -4.50
N ASN A 390 1.38 15.53 -5.79
CA ASN A 390 2.52 15.83 -6.65
C ASN A 390 2.11 16.87 -7.72
N PRO A 391 2.60 18.11 -7.65
CA PRO A 391 2.24 19.16 -8.61
C PRO A 391 2.67 18.85 -10.06
N ALA A 392 3.60 17.92 -10.26
CA ALA A 392 4.03 17.50 -11.60
C ALA A 392 3.15 16.40 -12.23
N ILE A 393 2.21 15.83 -11.47
CA ILE A 393 1.36 14.72 -11.91
C ILE A 393 -0.09 15.18 -11.93
N ASN A 394 -0.76 14.91 -13.06
CA ASN A 394 -2.16 15.26 -13.26
C ASN A 394 -3.10 14.08 -12.94
N TYR A 395 -4.27 14.40 -12.41
CA TYR A 395 -5.45 13.54 -12.36
C TYR A 395 -6.61 14.28 -13.01
N ASN A 396 -7.27 13.65 -13.99
CA ASN A 396 -8.32 14.28 -14.80
C ASN A 396 -7.92 15.66 -15.34
N THR A 397 -6.69 15.77 -15.87
CA THR A 397 -6.06 17.00 -16.42
C THR A 397 -5.64 18.08 -15.41
N TYR A 398 -5.92 17.90 -14.12
CA TYR A 398 -5.56 18.87 -13.07
C TYR A 398 -4.37 18.37 -12.24
N PRO A 399 -3.42 19.25 -11.84
CA PRO A 399 -2.29 18.86 -11.01
C PRO A 399 -2.76 18.34 -9.65
N THR A 400 -2.09 17.33 -9.13
CA THR A 400 -2.41 16.68 -7.85
C THR A 400 -1.78 17.35 -6.63
N GLY A 401 -1.17 18.52 -6.79
CA GLY A 401 -0.54 19.24 -5.68
C GLY A 401 -0.19 20.68 -6.05
N VAL A 402 0.51 21.35 -5.14
CA VAL A 402 0.97 22.74 -5.27
C VAL A 402 2.49 22.78 -5.16
N ALA A 403 3.15 23.49 -6.08
CA ALA A 403 4.60 23.55 -6.17
C ALA A 403 5.26 24.16 -4.91
N ILE A 404 6.41 23.61 -4.52
CA ILE A 404 7.25 24.18 -3.45
C ILE A 404 7.68 25.60 -3.87
N GLY A 405 7.51 26.57 -2.96
CA GLY A 405 7.75 27.98 -3.22
C GLY A 405 6.49 28.79 -3.55
N SER A 406 5.36 28.14 -3.81
CA SER A 406 4.04 28.78 -3.81
C SER A 406 3.47 28.89 -2.39
N THR A 407 2.43 29.70 -2.20
CA THR A 407 1.62 29.71 -0.98
C THR A 407 0.99 28.33 -0.77
N ASN A 408 1.04 27.81 0.46
CA ASN A 408 0.47 26.52 0.85
C ASN A 408 0.90 25.37 -0.09
N PRO A 409 2.22 25.08 -0.19
CA PRO A 409 2.71 24.04 -1.08
C PRO A 409 2.25 22.65 -0.62
N ALA A 410 1.93 21.76 -1.57
CA ALA A 410 1.46 20.40 -1.31
C ALA A 410 2.17 19.45 -2.28
N ASN A 411 3.24 18.82 -1.79
CA ASN A 411 4.12 17.96 -2.58
C ASN A 411 4.72 16.84 -1.70
N GLU A 412 3.89 15.85 -1.40
CA GLU A 412 4.25 14.67 -0.62
C GLU A 412 5.27 13.80 -1.36
N ALA A 413 5.22 13.77 -2.70
CA ALA A 413 6.20 13.05 -3.51
C ALA A 413 7.65 13.54 -3.29
N PHE A 414 7.85 14.84 -3.01
CA PHE A 414 9.15 15.36 -2.62
C PHE A 414 9.66 14.73 -1.30
N GLY A 415 8.75 14.54 -0.35
CA GLY A 415 9.00 13.89 0.93
C GLY A 415 9.34 12.41 0.76
N PHE A 416 8.49 11.66 0.06
CA PHE A 416 8.74 10.24 -0.24
C PHE A 416 10.11 10.02 -0.87
N ALA A 417 10.52 10.90 -1.78
CA ALA A 417 11.83 10.80 -2.41
C ALA A 417 13.01 10.89 -1.42
N ARG A 418 12.83 11.41 -0.20
CA ARG A 418 13.90 11.71 0.78
C ARG A 418 13.76 11.00 2.12
N PHE A 419 12.54 10.69 2.59
CA PHE A 419 12.37 9.99 3.86
C PHE A 419 12.30 8.47 3.72
N ILE A 420 12.08 7.91 2.52
CA ILE A 420 11.78 6.48 2.39
C ILE A 420 12.92 5.57 2.89
N CYS A 421 14.18 5.94 2.61
CA CYS A 421 15.35 5.21 3.09
C CYS A 421 15.60 5.41 4.59
N VAL A 422 15.08 6.50 5.18
CA VAL A 422 15.15 6.73 6.62
C VAL A 422 14.13 5.82 7.32
N VAL A 423 12.90 5.77 6.80
CA VAL A 423 11.81 4.92 7.32
C VAL A 423 12.15 3.43 7.15
N ALA A 424 12.69 3.04 5.99
CA ALA A 424 13.16 1.67 5.73
C ALA A 424 14.34 1.22 6.64
N GLY A 425 14.85 2.14 7.48
CA GLY A 425 15.88 1.88 8.47
C GLY A 425 15.36 1.89 9.91
N PHE A 426 14.04 1.94 10.14
CA PHE A 426 13.46 1.87 11.47
C PHE A 426 13.68 0.53 12.13
N THR A 427 13.73 -0.55 11.35
CA THR A 427 14.08 -1.87 11.81
C THR A 427 15.18 -2.51 10.96
N ALA A 428 15.80 -3.55 11.49
CA ALA A 428 16.73 -4.35 10.72
C ALA A 428 15.92 -5.26 9.77
N SER A 429 16.01 -5.01 8.46
CA SER A 429 15.38 -5.88 7.46
C SER A 429 15.87 -7.33 7.56
N VAL A 430 14.92 -8.27 7.47
CA VAL A 430 15.12 -9.71 7.60
C VAL A 430 15.11 -10.43 6.25
N GLY A 431 15.86 -9.94 5.25
CA GLY A 431 16.24 -10.73 4.07
C GLY A 431 15.14 -11.19 3.09
N ASP A 432 13.86 -11.01 3.42
CA ASP A 432 12.71 -11.35 2.57
C ASP A 432 12.32 -10.17 1.69
N VAL A 433 12.03 -10.44 0.42
CA VAL A 433 11.84 -9.42 -0.61
C VAL A 433 10.49 -9.63 -1.27
N LEU A 434 9.66 -8.58 -1.29
CA LEU A 434 8.47 -8.52 -2.13
C LEU A 434 8.83 -8.84 -3.57
N SER A 435 8.17 -9.84 -4.18
CA SER A 435 8.26 -10.05 -5.62
C SER A 435 7.11 -9.35 -6.34
N VAL A 436 7.47 -8.56 -7.34
CA VAL A 436 6.52 -7.91 -8.25
C VAL A 436 6.77 -8.44 -9.66
N GLU A 437 5.73 -9.01 -10.26
CA GLU A 437 5.74 -9.47 -11.64
C GLU A 437 4.86 -8.54 -12.48
N GLU A 438 5.42 -7.93 -13.52
CA GLU A 438 4.70 -7.06 -14.45
C GLU A 438 4.43 -7.79 -15.77
N ARG A 439 3.18 -7.77 -16.24
CA ARG A 439 2.80 -8.50 -17.46
C ARG A 439 3.25 -7.71 -18.70
N GLY A 440 4.23 -8.26 -19.42
CA GLY A 440 4.77 -7.68 -20.66
C GLY A 440 6.24 -7.26 -20.55
N THR A 441 6.78 -7.19 -19.34
CA THR A 441 8.21 -7.05 -19.04
C THR A 441 8.70 -8.41 -18.53
N THR A 442 9.39 -9.16 -19.39
CA THR A 442 10.06 -10.41 -19.00
C THR A 442 11.29 -10.08 -18.15
N THR A 443 11.07 -9.64 -16.93
CA THR A 443 12.13 -9.60 -15.91
C THR A 443 11.68 -10.50 -14.78
N LYS A 444 12.03 -11.79 -14.88
CA LYS A 444 12.11 -12.62 -13.69
C LYS A 444 13.07 -11.91 -12.74
N THR A 445 12.57 -11.30 -11.67
CA THR A 445 13.38 -11.04 -10.48
C THR A 445 13.79 -12.40 -9.96
N LYS A 446 15.06 -12.75 -10.13
CA LYS A 446 15.56 -14.06 -9.73
C LYS A 446 15.81 -14.02 -8.23
N GLU A 447 15.16 -14.93 -7.50
CA GLU A 447 15.35 -15.03 -6.07
C GLU A 447 16.78 -15.48 -5.74
N PHE A 448 17.34 -14.85 -4.70
CA PHE A 448 18.61 -15.24 -4.10
C PHE A 448 18.57 -15.00 -2.60
N ALA A 449 19.35 -15.77 -1.83
CA ALA A 449 19.41 -15.66 -0.37
C ALA A 449 20.85 -15.44 0.10
N ILE A 450 21.02 -14.72 1.22
CA ILE A 450 22.31 -14.53 1.88
C ILE A 450 22.28 -15.26 3.22
N TYR A 451 23.26 -16.13 3.48
CA TYR A 451 23.36 -16.85 4.75
C TYR A 451 24.82 -17.06 5.20
N PRO A 452 25.14 -16.90 6.50
CA PRO A 452 24.27 -16.37 7.55
C PRO A 452 24.04 -14.87 7.38
N ASN A 453 22.93 -14.36 7.93
CA ASN A 453 22.68 -12.93 8.05
C ASN A 453 21.89 -12.69 9.35
N PRO A 454 22.48 -12.12 10.40
CA PRO A 454 23.81 -11.49 10.46
C PRO A 454 24.99 -12.47 10.33
N ALA A 455 26.14 -11.98 9.83
CA ALA A 455 27.36 -12.74 9.63
C ALA A 455 28.59 -12.11 10.31
N LYS A 456 29.53 -12.94 10.79
CA LYS A 456 30.76 -12.47 11.45
C LYS A 456 31.98 -12.45 10.55
N THR A 457 32.11 -13.43 9.65
CA THR A 457 33.34 -13.62 8.87
C THR A 457 33.09 -13.88 7.39
N THR A 458 32.00 -14.58 7.07
CA THR A 458 31.70 -15.03 5.72
C THR A 458 30.19 -15.00 5.49
N ILE A 459 29.78 -14.66 4.27
CA ILE A 459 28.41 -14.81 3.77
C ILE A 459 28.41 -15.72 2.55
N ASN A 460 27.35 -16.51 2.40
CA ASN A 460 27.10 -17.37 1.25
C ASN A 460 25.87 -16.90 0.51
N ILE A 461 25.90 -17.02 -0.82
CA ILE A 461 24.82 -16.60 -1.70
C ILE A 461 24.21 -17.83 -2.36
N THR A 462 22.92 -18.03 -2.15
CA THR A 462 22.14 -19.06 -2.85
C THR A 462 21.37 -18.40 -3.99
N THR A 463 21.36 -19.01 -5.17
CA THR A 463 20.67 -18.49 -6.37
C THR A 463 19.94 -19.64 -7.04
N ASP A 464 18.73 -19.42 -7.53
CA ASP A 464 17.86 -20.50 -8.06
C ASP A 464 18.22 -21.01 -9.46
N GLU A 465 19.20 -20.38 -10.14
CA GLU A 465 19.55 -20.71 -11.53
C GLU A 465 21.06 -20.96 -11.75
N LYS A 466 21.40 -21.73 -12.80
CA LYS A 466 22.77 -22.01 -13.29
C LYS A 466 23.35 -20.86 -14.12
N GLU A 467 23.07 -19.61 -13.75
CA GLU A 467 23.65 -18.44 -14.42
C GLU A 467 24.95 -17.98 -13.77
N ASN A 468 25.80 -17.34 -14.59
CA ASN A 468 27.03 -16.73 -14.14
C ASN A 468 26.75 -15.32 -13.61
N TYR A 469 26.61 -15.21 -12.30
CA TYR A 469 26.42 -13.93 -11.61
C TYR A 469 27.75 -13.29 -11.20
N SER A 470 27.75 -11.97 -11.09
CA SER A 470 28.75 -11.23 -10.32
C SER A 470 28.08 -10.44 -9.20
N PHE A 471 28.81 -10.28 -8.11
CA PHE A 471 28.36 -9.71 -6.85
C PHE A 471 29.21 -8.50 -6.51
N GLU A 472 28.58 -7.42 -6.06
CA GLU A 472 29.26 -6.22 -5.57
C GLU A 472 28.75 -5.87 -4.18
N ILE A 473 29.65 -5.81 -3.21
CA ILE A 473 29.34 -5.35 -1.86
C ILE A 473 29.53 -3.85 -1.78
N ILE A 474 28.52 -3.15 -1.28
CA ILE A 474 28.55 -1.71 -0.99
C ILE A 474 28.26 -1.47 0.50
N ASN A 475 28.81 -0.41 1.08
CA ASN A 475 28.41 0.04 2.44
C ASN A 475 27.12 0.86 2.40
N ALA A 476 26.59 1.21 3.57
CA ALA A 476 25.41 2.07 3.72
C ALA A 476 25.56 3.49 3.11
N ALA A 477 26.79 3.93 2.79
CA ALA A 477 27.03 5.19 2.08
C ALA A 477 27.09 5.02 0.55
N GLY A 478 26.79 3.81 0.03
CA GLY A 478 26.80 3.49 -1.39
C GLY A 478 28.20 3.28 -1.99
N GLN A 479 29.24 3.19 -1.17
CA GLN A 479 30.61 2.98 -1.64
C GLN A 479 30.86 1.49 -1.91
N GLY A 480 31.34 1.17 -3.12
CA GLY A 480 31.79 -0.18 -3.49
C GLY A 480 33.02 -0.61 -2.70
N LEU A 481 32.90 -1.76 -2.03
CA LEU A 481 33.95 -2.34 -1.19
C LEU A 481 34.64 -3.53 -1.86
N GLN A 482 33.87 -4.37 -2.55
CA GLN A 482 34.37 -5.58 -3.17
C GLN A 482 33.47 -6.00 -4.33
N ARG A 483 34.08 -6.46 -5.42
CA ARG A 483 33.38 -7.15 -6.51
C ARG A 483 33.95 -8.56 -6.69
N THR A 484 33.09 -9.55 -6.88
CA THR A 484 33.49 -10.96 -6.98
C THR A 484 32.47 -11.78 -7.78
N THR A 485 32.87 -12.94 -8.28
CA THR A 485 31.96 -13.96 -8.84
C THR A 485 31.78 -15.16 -7.90
N SER A 486 32.49 -15.17 -6.76
CA SER A 486 32.36 -16.20 -5.74
C SER A 486 31.05 -16.05 -4.98
N LYS A 487 30.34 -17.17 -4.77
CA LYS A 487 29.14 -17.23 -3.93
C LYS A 487 29.45 -17.24 -2.44
N GLU A 488 30.69 -17.56 -2.06
CA GLU A 488 31.20 -17.41 -0.70
C GLU A 488 32.07 -16.16 -0.62
N ILE A 489 31.72 -15.21 0.25
CA ILE A 489 32.41 -13.91 0.35
C ILE A 489 32.89 -13.68 1.78
N ASN A 490 34.18 -13.45 1.94
CA ASN A 490 34.80 -13.12 3.21
C ASN A 490 34.59 -11.63 3.53
N ILE A 491 33.92 -11.37 4.65
CA ILE A 491 33.58 -10.04 5.16
C ILE A 491 34.26 -9.74 6.51
N SER A 492 35.19 -10.59 6.95
CA SER A 492 35.84 -10.48 8.28
C SER A 492 36.55 -9.15 8.51
N LYS A 493 37.01 -8.50 7.44
CA LYS A 493 37.71 -7.20 7.48
C LYS A 493 36.78 -6.00 7.52
N TYR A 494 35.48 -6.22 7.32
CA TYR A 494 34.50 -5.14 7.33
C TYR A 494 34.17 -4.77 8.78
N PRO A 495 34.12 -3.46 9.10
CA PRO A 495 33.57 -3.01 10.38
C PRO A 495 32.17 -3.59 10.64
N THR A 496 31.81 -3.69 11.92
CA THR A 496 30.42 -4.00 12.30
C THR A 496 29.50 -2.94 11.69
N GLY A 497 28.46 -3.37 10.99
CA GLY A 497 27.60 -2.44 10.27
C GLY A 497 26.76 -3.09 9.17
N GLU A 498 26.07 -2.22 8.45
CA GLU A 498 25.15 -2.56 7.37
C GLU A 498 25.84 -2.49 6.00
N TYR A 499 25.60 -3.52 5.20
CA TYR A 499 26.14 -3.67 3.86
C TYR A 499 25.05 -4.15 2.91
N PHE A 500 25.18 -3.83 1.63
CA PHE A 500 24.32 -4.35 0.57
C PHE A 500 25.16 -5.15 -0.42
N ILE A 501 24.55 -6.16 -1.03
CA ILE A 501 25.12 -6.93 -2.12
C ILE A 501 24.26 -6.76 -3.37
N ASN A 502 24.86 -6.17 -4.40
CA ASN A 502 24.26 -6.05 -5.72
C ASN A 502 24.62 -7.27 -6.56
N ILE A 503 23.65 -7.83 -7.26
CA ILE A 503 23.81 -8.98 -8.16
C ILE A 503 23.64 -8.55 -9.60
N TYR A 504 24.61 -8.90 -10.43
CA TYR A 504 24.60 -8.63 -11.85
C TYR A 504 24.59 -9.92 -12.66
N SER A 505 23.74 -9.98 -13.69
CA SER A 505 23.86 -10.94 -14.79
C SER A 505 24.44 -10.18 -15.99
N GLY A 506 25.69 -10.49 -16.34
CA GLY A 506 26.47 -9.63 -17.24
C GLY A 506 26.68 -8.23 -16.65
N ASN A 507 26.25 -7.19 -17.38
CA ASN A 507 26.32 -5.79 -16.94
C ASN A 507 25.00 -5.26 -16.35
N THR A 508 23.96 -6.08 -16.32
CA THR A 508 22.63 -5.67 -15.87
C THR A 508 22.48 -5.99 -14.39
N LEU A 509 22.08 -4.99 -13.59
CA LEU A 509 21.70 -5.20 -12.19
C LEU A 509 20.39 -6.00 -12.14
N THR A 510 20.43 -7.16 -11.51
CA THR A 510 19.29 -8.10 -11.44
C THR A 510 18.66 -8.21 -10.05
N GLY A 511 19.34 -7.72 -9.02
CA GLY A 511 18.78 -7.62 -7.67
C GLY A 511 19.80 -7.07 -6.66
N SER A 512 19.32 -6.69 -5.49
CA SER A 512 20.14 -6.23 -4.37
C SER A 512 19.58 -6.77 -3.06
N LYS A 513 20.43 -7.16 -2.11
CA LYS A 513 20.02 -7.57 -0.76
C LYS A 513 20.95 -7.00 0.30
N LYS A 514 20.38 -6.67 1.46
CA LYS A 514 21.12 -6.19 2.63
C LYS A 514 21.62 -7.36 3.48
N PHE A 515 22.80 -7.23 4.08
CA PHE A 515 23.29 -8.11 5.13
C PHE A 515 24.01 -7.35 6.25
N LEU A 516 24.03 -7.94 7.44
CA LEU A 516 24.66 -7.37 8.63
C LEU A 516 26.00 -8.05 8.91
N LYS A 517 27.03 -7.25 9.10
CA LYS A 517 28.31 -7.68 9.67
C LYS A 517 28.26 -7.44 11.18
N ASN A 518 28.35 -8.52 11.97
CA ASN A 518 28.48 -8.46 13.42
C ASN A 518 29.95 -8.43 13.84
#